data_AF-A0A508T397-F1
#
_entry.id   AF-A0A508T397-F1
#
_cell.length_a   1.000
_cell.length_b   1.000
_cell.length_c   1.000
_cell.angle_alpha   90.00
_cell.angle_beta   90.00
_cell.angle_gamma   90.00
#
_symmetry.space_group_name_H-M   'P 1'
#
loop_
_entity.id
_entity.type
_entity.pdbx_description
1 polymer ?
#
loop_
_entity_poly.entity_id
_entity_poly.type
_entity_poly.pdbx_seq_one_letter_code
_entity_poly.pdbx_strand_id
1 'polypeptide(L)'
;MTAIENTALGRLEKEGRLLNAVFKGGTIKPGRFGFRGDVALKFQTQVADEKRPPDYSIEQVLTIAQDGERTIPVLAGYLHSFAYLADVAGVLDSALSPDGSYFMFCNNIDLLAKYRVKLGDANFHVLPCDESTVWKEMMDLVGINKDDIKKLDSGGKLDYLLDAAKNLDLSCDEISYEDGLKRMEPVKNRNENRPV
;
A
#
# COMPACT_ATOMS: atom_id res chain seq x y z
N MET A 1 0.67 17.58 -17.69
CA MET A 1 0.98 17.07 -16.34
C MET A 1 -0.31 16.49 -15.80
N THR A 2 -0.32 15.23 -15.36
CA THR A 2 -1.52 14.61 -14.77
C THR A 2 -1.81 15.29 -13.43
N ALA A 3 -3.02 15.78 -13.25
CA ALA A 3 -3.43 16.46 -12.02
C ALA A 3 -4.00 15.42 -11.04
N ILE A 4 -3.52 15.40 -9.80
CA ILE A 4 -3.88 14.36 -8.82
C ILE A 4 -5.38 14.37 -8.49
N GLU A 5 -5.99 15.55 -8.51
CA GLU A 5 -7.41 15.80 -8.27
C GLU A 5 -8.36 15.06 -9.22
N ASN A 6 -7.87 14.71 -10.41
CA ASN A 6 -8.65 14.00 -11.43
C ASN A 6 -8.47 12.48 -11.36
N THR A 7 -7.75 11.98 -10.35
CA THR A 7 -7.47 10.56 -10.16
C THR A 7 -8.11 10.03 -8.88
N ALA A 8 -8.14 8.70 -8.72
CA ALA A 8 -8.55 8.04 -7.48
C ALA A 8 -7.82 8.54 -6.21
N LEU A 9 -6.63 9.15 -6.33
CA LEU A 9 -5.86 9.68 -5.20
C LEU A 9 -6.29 11.09 -4.78
N GLY A 10 -7.08 11.80 -5.59
CA GLY A 10 -7.45 13.19 -5.35
C GLY A 10 -8.20 13.42 -4.04
N ARG A 11 -9.08 12.48 -3.66
CA ARG A 11 -9.78 12.53 -2.36
C ARG A 11 -8.81 12.40 -1.19
N LEU A 12 -7.92 11.41 -1.23
CA LEU A 12 -6.92 11.18 -0.18
C LEU A 12 -5.98 12.38 -0.02
N GLU A 13 -5.62 13.02 -1.12
CA GLU A 13 -4.83 14.25 -1.11
C GLU A 13 -5.58 15.39 -0.43
N LYS A 14 -6.84 15.63 -0.82
CA LYS A 14 -7.68 16.69 -0.25
C LYS A 14 -7.92 16.49 1.25
N GLU A 15 -8.03 15.24 1.68
CA GLU A 15 -8.17 14.86 3.10
C GLU A 15 -6.83 14.92 3.86
N GLY A 16 -5.72 15.27 3.21
CA GLY A 16 -4.39 15.38 3.83
C GLY A 16 -3.79 14.04 4.25
N ARG A 17 -4.23 12.93 3.62
CA ARG A 17 -3.82 11.57 3.99
C ARG A 17 -2.55 11.11 3.30
N LEU A 18 -2.15 11.73 2.19
CA LEU A 18 -0.91 11.40 1.48
C LEU A 18 0.28 12.06 2.18
N LEU A 19 1.03 11.28 2.96
CA LEU A 19 2.11 11.75 3.81
C LEU A 19 3.47 11.21 3.33
N ASN A 20 4.55 11.82 3.83
CA ASN A 20 5.93 11.33 3.68
C ASN A 20 6.29 10.92 2.24
N ALA A 21 5.86 11.71 1.26
CA ALA A 21 5.99 11.37 -0.14
C ALA A 21 7.48 11.27 -0.55
N VAL A 22 7.91 10.06 -0.90
CA VAL A 22 9.18 9.78 -1.60
C VAL A 22 9.03 10.08 -3.09
N PHE A 23 7.83 9.84 -3.65
CA PHE A 23 7.47 10.22 -5.01
C PHE A 23 5.98 10.56 -5.06
N LYS A 24 5.62 11.63 -5.75
CA LYS A 24 4.24 12.05 -5.95
C LYS A 24 4.17 12.92 -7.20
N GLY A 25 3.70 12.36 -8.31
CA GLY A 25 3.69 13.08 -9.57
C GLY A 25 3.32 12.21 -10.76
N GLY A 26 3.32 12.81 -11.95
CA GLY A 26 3.14 12.08 -13.20
C GLY A 26 4.24 11.04 -13.42
N THR A 27 3.89 9.90 -13.99
CA THR A 27 4.86 8.86 -14.36
C THR A 27 5.25 8.96 -15.83
N ILE A 28 5.99 7.98 -16.36
CA ILE A 28 6.39 7.96 -17.78
C ILE A 28 5.20 7.61 -18.70
N LYS A 29 4.13 7.03 -18.16
CA LYS A 29 2.91 6.76 -18.93
C LYS A 29 1.99 7.99 -18.95
N PRO A 30 1.51 8.41 -20.14
CA PRO A 30 0.58 9.54 -20.25
C PRO A 30 -0.67 9.38 -19.38
N GLY A 31 -1.06 10.44 -18.67
CA GLY A 31 -2.27 10.45 -17.83
C GLY A 31 -2.13 9.64 -16.54
N ARG A 32 -0.98 9.03 -16.24
CA ARG A 32 -0.78 8.27 -15.01
C ARG A 32 -0.10 9.11 -13.93
N PHE A 33 -0.61 9.00 -12.71
CA PHE A 33 -0.08 9.63 -11.52
C PHE A 33 0.41 8.55 -10.55
N GLY A 34 1.63 8.66 -10.05
CA GLY A 34 2.20 7.71 -9.11
C GLY A 34 2.39 8.32 -7.73
N PHE A 35 2.26 7.48 -6.70
CA PHE A 35 2.51 7.85 -5.32
C PHE A 35 3.37 6.78 -4.62
N ARG A 36 4.40 7.26 -3.91
CA ARG A 36 5.22 6.51 -2.97
C ARG A 36 5.34 7.31 -1.68
N GLY A 37 4.89 6.77 -0.56
CA GLY A 37 4.86 7.47 0.72
C GLY A 37 4.00 6.71 1.72
N ASP A 38 3.28 7.43 2.57
CA ASP A 38 2.37 6.84 3.55
C ASP A 38 0.94 7.34 3.33
N VAL A 39 -0.05 6.52 3.72
CA VAL A 39 -1.47 6.90 3.71
C VAL A 39 -2.00 6.87 5.14
N ALA A 40 -2.37 8.03 5.68
CA ALA A 40 -2.95 8.13 7.02
C ALA A 40 -4.28 7.38 7.09
N LEU A 41 -4.39 6.43 8.02
CA LEU A 41 -5.63 5.71 8.29
C LEU A 41 -6.45 6.48 9.33
N LYS A 42 -5.81 6.87 10.43
CA LYS A 42 -6.43 7.62 11.52
C LYS A 42 -5.56 8.79 11.95
N PHE A 43 -6.16 9.96 12.09
CA PHE A 43 -5.49 11.13 12.64
C PHE A 43 -5.61 11.18 14.16
N GLN A 44 -4.61 11.75 14.83
CA GLN A 44 -4.71 12.05 16.26
C GLN A 44 -5.65 13.24 16.47
N THR A 45 -6.29 13.31 17.64
CA THR A 45 -7.04 14.50 18.05
C THR A 45 -6.09 15.70 18.08
N GLN A 46 -6.35 16.70 17.23
CA GLN A 46 -5.58 17.94 17.21
C GLN A 46 -5.85 18.74 18.48
N VAL A 47 -4.78 19.19 19.13
CA VAL A 47 -4.84 20.16 20.22
C VAL A 47 -4.11 21.41 19.73
N ALA A 48 -4.86 22.50 19.54
CA ALA A 48 -4.37 23.75 18.94
C ALA A 48 -3.74 23.57 17.54
N ASP A 49 -2.79 24.42 17.15
CA ASP A 49 -2.18 24.48 15.81
C ASP A 49 -1.05 23.45 15.59
N GLU A 50 -0.91 22.44 16.44
CA GLU A 50 0.15 21.44 16.32
C GLU A 50 -0.15 20.44 15.19
N LYS A 51 0.68 20.45 14.14
CA LYS A 51 0.64 19.42 13.09
C LYS A 51 1.19 18.11 13.62
N ARG A 52 0.31 17.22 14.07
CA ARG A 52 0.66 15.90 14.59
C ARG A 52 0.77 14.84 13.48
N PRO A 53 1.66 13.85 13.62
CA PRO A 53 1.61 12.67 12.77
C PRO A 53 0.27 11.92 12.96
N PRO A 54 -0.13 11.07 12.01
CA PRO A 54 -1.29 10.21 12.21
C PRO A 54 -1.10 9.30 13.43
N ASP A 55 -2.20 8.77 13.95
CA ASP A 55 -2.19 7.72 14.97
C ASP A 55 -1.57 6.44 14.38
N TYR A 56 -2.02 6.07 13.18
CA TYR A 56 -1.41 5.03 12.35
C TYR A 56 -1.75 5.20 10.87
N SER A 57 -0.98 4.54 10.02
CA SER A 57 -1.01 4.66 8.56
C SER A 57 -0.74 3.33 7.87
N ILE A 58 -1.02 3.29 6.56
CA ILE A 58 -0.34 2.38 5.64
C ILE A 58 1.03 3.01 5.35
N GLU A 59 2.10 2.30 5.64
CA GLU A 59 3.46 2.80 5.39
C GLU A 59 4.00 2.28 4.05
N GLN A 60 4.96 2.99 3.47
CA GLN A 60 5.68 2.57 2.26
C GLN A 60 4.75 2.19 1.09
N VAL A 61 3.63 2.90 0.98
CA VAL A 61 2.64 2.74 -0.07
C VAL A 61 3.30 2.90 -1.42
N LEU A 62 2.98 2.00 -2.35
CA LEU A 62 3.32 2.05 -3.77
C LEU A 62 2.01 1.96 -4.55
N THR A 63 1.65 2.99 -5.30
CA THR A 63 0.44 2.95 -6.12
C THR A 63 0.52 3.87 -7.33
N ILE A 64 -0.33 3.60 -8.31
CA ILE A 64 -0.57 4.43 -9.49
C ILE A 64 -2.06 4.64 -9.65
N ALA A 65 -2.45 5.77 -10.21
CA ALA A 65 -3.82 6.08 -10.60
C ALA A 65 -3.84 6.73 -11.99
N GLN A 66 -4.92 6.52 -12.73
CA GLN A 66 -5.10 7.04 -14.07
C GLN A 66 -6.04 8.25 -14.04
N ASP A 67 -5.73 9.26 -14.85
CA ASP A 67 -6.60 10.43 -15.06
C ASP A 67 -7.99 10.01 -15.52
N GLY A 68 -9.03 10.51 -14.84
CA GLY A 68 -10.43 10.19 -15.10
C GLY A 68 -10.92 8.88 -14.45
N GLU A 69 -10.02 8.01 -13.97
CA GLU A 69 -10.39 6.77 -13.29
C GLU A 69 -10.60 6.99 -11.79
N ARG A 70 -11.66 6.38 -11.25
CA ARG A 70 -12.05 6.53 -9.84
C ARG A 70 -11.41 5.51 -8.91
N THR A 71 -10.93 4.40 -9.46
CA THR A 71 -10.40 3.27 -8.69
C THR A 71 -8.89 3.13 -8.87
N ILE A 72 -8.23 2.66 -7.83
CA ILE A 72 -6.81 2.32 -7.81
C ILE A 72 -6.65 0.90 -8.38
N PRO A 73 -5.93 0.73 -9.50
CA PRO A 73 -5.74 -0.59 -10.12
C PRO A 73 -4.80 -1.50 -9.33
N VAL A 74 -3.85 -0.93 -8.58
CA VAL A 74 -2.87 -1.68 -7.80
C VAL A 74 -2.33 -0.82 -6.66
N LEU A 75 -2.24 -1.40 -5.47
CA LEU A 75 -1.64 -0.75 -4.30
C LEU A 75 -0.90 -1.80 -3.47
N ALA A 76 0.34 -1.50 -3.13
CA ALA A 76 1.08 -2.24 -2.11
C ALA A 76 1.38 -1.32 -0.92
N GLY A 77 1.40 -1.85 0.29
CA GLY A 77 1.73 -1.08 1.49
C GLY A 77 2.03 -1.98 2.67
N TYR A 78 2.57 -1.40 3.73
CA TYR A 78 2.88 -2.09 4.97
C TYR A 78 1.88 -1.69 6.07
N LEU A 79 1.46 -2.68 6.85
CA LEU A 79 0.63 -2.51 8.04
C LEU A 79 1.36 -3.03 9.27
N HIS A 80 1.41 -2.19 10.31
CA HIS A 80 1.96 -2.61 11.59
C HIS A 80 1.09 -3.65 12.30
N SER A 81 -0.21 -3.69 12.00
CA SER A 81 -1.13 -4.69 12.51
C SER A 81 -2.12 -5.12 11.44
N PHE A 82 -2.37 -6.43 11.32
CA PHE A 82 -3.44 -7.00 10.51
C PHE A 82 -4.80 -6.36 10.83
N ALA A 83 -5.04 -5.97 12.09
CA ALA A 83 -6.30 -5.36 12.51
C ALA A 83 -6.62 -4.07 11.73
N TYR A 84 -5.61 -3.36 11.23
CA TYR A 84 -5.80 -2.12 10.49
C TYR A 84 -6.35 -2.33 9.07
N LEU A 85 -6.46 -3.57 8.59
CA LEU A 85 -6.97 -3.87 7.25
C LEU A 85 -8.42 -3.39 7.04
N ALA A 86 -9.26 -3.42 8.08
CA ALA A 86 -10.61 -2.87 8.02
C ALA A 86 -10.59 -1.35 7.80
N ASP A 87 -9.69 -0.63 8.47
CA ASP A 87 -9.52 0.81 8.27
C ASP A 87 -8.94 1.12 6.89
N VAL A 88 -8.08 0.27 6.33
CA VAL A 88 -7.63 0.38 4.92
C VAL A 88 -8.83 0.34 3.99
N ALA A 89 -9.71 -0.65 4.15
CA ALA A 89 -10.90 -0.78 3.32
C ALA A 89 -11.83 0.44 3.47
N GLY A 90 -12.04 0.94 4.69
CA GLY A 90 -12.88 2.12 4.93
C GLY A 90 -12.26 3.45 4.46
N VAL A 91 -10.94 3.60 4.53
CA VAL A 91 -10.25 4.83 4.09
C VAL A 91 -10.11 4.88 2.58
N LEU A 92 -9.81 3.76 1.92
CA LEU A 92 -9.73 3.71 0.46
C LEU A 92 -11.13 3.67 -0.17
N ASP A 93 -12.05 2.91 0.40
CA ASP A 93 -13.49 2.87 0.06
C ASP A 93 -13.73 2.81 -1.46
N SER A 94 -14.34 3.84 -2.05
CA SER A 94 -14.65 3.97 -3.48
C SER A 94 -13.43 4.02 -4.40
N ALA A 95 -12.22 4.12 -3.85
CA ALA A 95 -10.98 3.94 -4.60
C ALA A 95 -10.62 2.46 -4.80
N LEU A 96 -11.30 1.52 -4.13
CA LEU A 96 -11.11 0.08 -4.32
C LEU A 96 -12.08 -0.46 -5.38
N SER A 97 -11.66 -1.52 -6.06
CA SER A 97 -12.48 -2.27 -7.03
C SER A 97 -12.26 -3.77 -6.89
N PRO A 98 -13.22 -4.61 -7.31
CA PRO A 98 -13.05 -6.07 -7.29
C PRO A 98 -11.93 -6.56 -8.23
N ASP A 99 -11.59 -5.78 -9.26
CA ASP A 99 -10.56 -6.10 -10.25
C ASP A 99 -9.17 -5.54 -9.88
N GLY A 100 -9.06 -4.86 -8.73
CA GLY A 100 -7.80 -4.28 -8.28
C GLY A 100 -6.91 -5.29 -7.55
N SER A 101 -5.60 -5.08 -7.63
CA SER A 101 -4.60 -5.92 -6.96
C SER A 101 -4.02 -5.20 -5.75
N TYR A 102 -4.46 -5.59 -4.56
CA TYR A 102 -4.07 -4.94 -3.30
C TYR A 102 -3.19 -5.85 -2.46
N PHE A 103 -2.01 -5.36 -2.06
CA PHE A 103 -1.00 -6.12 -1.31
C PHE A 103 -0.70 -5.42 0.03
N MET A 104 -1.04 -6.06 1.14
CA MET A 104 -0.76 -5.57 2.49
C MET A 104 0.29 -6.45 3.15
N PHE A 105 1.48 -5.89 3.30
CA PHE A 105 2.58 -6.50 4.04
C PHE A 105 2.38 -6.25 5.54
N CYS A 106 1.95 -7.27 6.26
CA CYS A 106 1.61 -7.19 7.67
C CYS A 106 2.74 -7.70 8.55
N ASN A 107 3.00 -6.97 9.63
CA ASN A 107 4.04 -7.32 10.60
C ASN A 107 3.70 -8.54 11.47
N ASN A 108 2.44 -8.65 11.87
CA ASN A 108 2.01 -9.54 12.94
C ASN A 108 1.17 -10.71 12.41
N ILE A 109 1.62 -11.31 11.30
CA ILE A 109 1.11 -12.58 10.81
C ILE A 109 2.27 -13.58 10.74
N ASP A 110 1.95 -14.87 10.71
CA ASP A 110 2.93 -15.94 10.52
C ASP A 110 3.78 -15.69 9.26
N LEU A 111 5.11 -15.83 9.38
CA LEU A 111 6.07 -15.54 8.31
C LEU A 111 5.95 -16.47 7.09
N LEU A 112 5.25 -17.60 7.23
CA LEU A 112 4.96 -18.53 6.15
C LEU A 112 3.55 -18.37 5.58
N ALA A 113 2.67 -17.62 6.26
CA ALA A 113 1.30 -17.44 5.81
C ALA A 113 1.21 -16.52 4.61
N LYS A 114 0.24 -16.77 3.73
CA LYS A 114 -0.16 -15.85 2.66
C LYS A 114 -1.67 -15.92 2.57
N TYR A 115 -2.34 -14.82 2.87
CA TYR A 115 -3.80 -14.80 2.93
C TYR A 115 -4.40 -14.02 1.78
N ARG A 116 -5.57 -14.45 1.32
CA ARG A 116 -6.48 -13.63 0.52
C ARG A 116 -7.68 -13.31 1.41
N VAL A 117 -7.87 -12.02 1.70
CA VAL A 117 -8.92 -11.52 2.59
C VAL A 117 -9.83 -10.60 1.80
N LYS A 118 -11.12 -10.93 1.75
CA LYS A 118 -12.13 -10.08 1.12
C LYS A 118 -12.73 -9.11 2.14
N LEU A 119 -12.75 -7.83 1.80
CA LEU A 119 -13.42 -6.78 2.59
C LEU A 119 -14.23 -5.89 1.64
N GLY A 120 -15.55 -5.85 1.82
CA GLY A 120 -16.45 -5.31 0.80
C GLY A 120 -16.29 -6.07 -0.51
N ASP A 121 -16.08 -5.35 -1.61
CA ASP A 121 -15.82 -5.93 -2.92
C ASP A 121 -14.34 -6.10 -3.25
N ALA A 122 -13.43 -5.63 -2.39
CA ALA A 122 -11.99 -5.68 -2.61
C ALA A 122 -11.35 -6.96 -2.06
N ASN A 123 -10.39 -7.50 -2.80
CA ASN A 123 -9.57 -8.64 -2.36
C ASN A 123 -8.16 -8.17 -2.02
N PHE A 124 -7.73 -8.42 -0.79
CA PHE A 124 -6.39 -8.09 -0.30
C PHE A 124 -5.53 -9.35 -0.22
N HIS A 125 -4.35 -9.31 -0.84
CA HIS A 125 -3.26 -10.22 -0.57
C HIS A 125 -2.55 -9.74 0.69
N VAL A 126 -2.67 -10.48 1.77
CA VAL A 126 -2.03 -10.17 3.04
C VAL A 126 -0.82 -11.08 3.20
N LEU A 127 0.36 -10.46 3.25
CA LEU A 127 1.65 -11.12 3.19
C LEU A 127 2.51 -10.72 4.40
N PRO A 128 3.43 -11.57 4.86
CA PRO A 128 4.27 -11.23 6.00
C PRO A 128 5.37 -10.27 5.57
N CYS A 129 5.78 -9.38 6.47
CA CYS A 129 6.97 -8.57 6.28
C CYS A 129 7.67 -8.34 7.61
N ASP A 130 8.88 -8.89 7.71
CA ASP A 130 9.71 -8.84 8.91
C ASP A 130 10.61 -7.60 8.89
N GLU A 131 11.81 -7.71 8.30
CA GLU A 131 12.83 -6.64 8.30
C GLU A 131 13.01 -5.93 6.95
N SER A 132 12.19 -6.28 5.95
CA SER A 132 12.31 -5.77 4.58
C SER A 132 11.52 -4.48 4.34
N THR A 133 11.54 -4.01 3.09
CA THR A 133 10.72 -2.89 2.62
C THR A 133 9.69 -3.39 1.62
N VAL A 134 8.52 -2.76 1.58
CA VAL A 134 7.46 -3.07 0.59
C VAL A 134 8.02 -3.04 -0.83
N TRP A 135 8.93 -2.11 -1.14
CA TRP A 135 9.59 -2.04 -2.44
C TRP A 135 10.34 -3.34 -2.80
N LYS A 136 11.16 -3.84 -1.86
CA LYS A 136 11.94 -5.06 -2.06
C LYS A 136 11.01 -6.28 -2.14
N GLU A 137 10.07 -6.41 -1.22
CA GLU A 137 9.12 -7.52 -1.24
C GLU A 137 8.32 -7.58 -2.55
N MET A 138 7.84 -6.42 -3.04
CA MET A 138 7.15 -6.38 -4.32
C MET A 138 8.06 -6.77 -5.49
N MET A 139 9.31 -6.26 -5.53
CA MET A 139 10.27 -6.66 -6.56
C MET A 139 10.50 -8.18 -6.58
N ASP A 140 10.70 -8.76 -5.39
CA ASP A 140 10.94 -10.20 -5.24
C ASP A 140 9.69 -11.01 -5.68
N LEU A 141 8.48 -10.56 -5.32
CA LEU A 141 7.22 -11.21 -5.72
C LEU A 141 7.00 -11.25 -7.23
N VAL A 142 7.34 -10.16 -7.95
CA VAL A 142 7.16 -10.08 -9.40
C VAL A 142 8.41 -10.45 -10.20
N GLY A 143 9.48 -10.90 -9.52
CA GLY A 143 10.71 -11.36 -10.14
C GLY A 143 11.53 -10.27 -10.83
N ILE A 144 11.46 -9.02 -10.36
CA ILE A 144 12.19 -7.87 -10.91
C ILE A 144 13.49 -7.68 -10.14
N ASN A 145 14.59 -7.51 -10.86
CA ASN A 145 15.90 -7.23 -10.30
C ASN A 145 16.29 -5.75 -10.46
N LYS A 146 17.34 -5.34 -9.73
CA LYS A 146 17.83 -3.94 -9.77
C LYS A 146 18.24 -3.49 -11.18
N ASP A 147 18.77 -4.41 -11.99
CA ASP A 147 19.26 -4.11 -13.33
C ASP A 147 18.14 -3.76 -14.33
N ASP A 148 16.93 -4.28 -14.11
CA ASP A 148 15.77 -4.04 -14.97
C ASP A 148 15.32 -2.57 -14.91
N ILE A 149 15.47 -1.97 -13.72
CA ILE A 149 14.93 -0.65 -13.40
C ILE A 149 16.00 0.43 -13.22
N LYS A 150 17.30 0.09 -13.30
CA LYS A 150 18.40 1.01 -12.95
C LYS A 150 18.47 2.28 -13.82
N LYS A 151 17.99 2.21 -15.06
CA LYS A 151 18.01 3.34 -16.01
C LYS A 151 16.74 4.19 -15.98
N LEU A 152 15.73 3.79 -15.21
CA LEU A 152 14.45 4.49 -15.10
C LEU A 152 14.51 5.57 -14.01
N ASP A 153 13.73 6.62 -14.20
CA ASP A 153 13.47 7.63 -13.17
C ASP A 153 12.48 7.11 -12.11
N SER A 154 12.20 7.88 -11.07
CA SER A 154 11.33 7.44 -9.97
C SER A 154 9.93 7.02 -10.45
N GLY A 155 9.37 7.73 -11.42
CA GLY A 155 8.06 7.41 -12.01
C GLY A 155 8.11 6.14 -12.87
N GLY A 156 9.13 6.00 -13.72
CA GLY A 156 9.33 4.82 -14.56
C GLY A 156 9.61 3.55 -13.76
N LYS A 157 10.38 3.63 -12.68
CA LYS A 157 10.60 2.51 -11.75
C LYS A 157 9.29 2.04 -11.14
N LEU A 158 8.44 2.98 -10.73
CA LEU A 158 7.14 2.68 -10.13
C LEU A 158 6.20 2.05 -11.16
N ASP A 159 6.15 2.59 -12.38
CA ASP A 159 5.36 2.01 -13.48
C ASP A 159 5.76 0.56 -13.76
N TYR A 160 7.07 0.33 -13.94
CA TYR A 160 7.60 -0.98 -14.26
C TYR A 160 7.23 -2.03 -13.19
N LEU A 161 7.38 -1.66 -11.90
CA LEU A 161 7.02 -2.53 -10.78
C LEU A 161 5.50 -2.79 -10.71
N LEU A 162 4.68 -1.75 -10.78
CA LEU A 162 3.24 -1.86 -10.55
C LEU A 162 2.47 -2.44 -11.73
N ASP A 163 2.94 -2.26 -12.97
CA ASP A 163 2.35 -2.94 -14.12
C ASP A 163 2.58 -4.46 -14.07
N ALA A 164 3.74 -4.90 -13.58
CA ALA A 164 4.00 -6.33 -13.34
C ALA A 164 3.12 -6.87 -12.19
N ALA A 165 3.00 -6.11 -11.10
CA ALA A 165 2.21 -6.50 -9.94
C ALA A 165 0.69 -6.54 -10.19
N LYS A 166 0.17 -5.69 -11.09
CA LYS A 166 -1.27 -5.59 -11.36
C LYS A 166 -1.89 -6.94 -11.76
N ASN A 167 -1.16 -7.76 -12.49
CA ASN A 167 -1.65 -9.05 -13.00
C ASN A 167 -1.13 -10.26 -12.19
N LEU A 168 -0.52 -10.01 -11.03
CA LEU A 168 0.06 -11.06 -10.21
C LEU A 168 -1.07 -11.85 -9.54
N ASP A 169 -1.15 -13.14 -9.85
CA ASP A 169 -2.01 -14.08 -9.13
C ASP A 169 -1.15 -14.91 -8.18
N LEU A 170 -1.39 -14.73 -6.89
CA LEU A 170 -0.68 -15.44 -5.83
C LEU A 170 -1.55 -16.56 -5.29
N SER A 171 -0.96 -17.74 -5.13
CA SER A 171 -1.56 -18.80 -4.32
C SER A 171 -1.57 -18.34 -2.86
N CYS A 172 -2.76 -18.08 -2.35
CA CYS A 172 -3.02 -17.62 -0.99
C CYS A 172 -4.16 -18.43 -0.37
N ASP A 173 -4.10 -18.65 0.93
CA ASP A 173 -5.21 -19.22 1.68
C ASP A 173 -6.31 -18.17 1.84
N GLU A 174 -7.52 -18.48 1.41
CA GLU A 174 -8.67 -17.61 1.64
C GLU A 174 -9.11 -17.68 3.10
N ILE A 175 -9.17 -16.53 3.77
CA ILE A 175 -9.66 -16.43 5.15
C ILE A 175 -10.61 -15.23 5.31
N SER A 176 -11.50 -15.32 6.29
CA SER A 176 -12.28 -14.17 6.74
C SER A 176 -11.40 -13.17 7.50
N TYR A 177 -11.82 -11.91 7.55
CA TYR A 177 -11.13 -10.91 8.38
C TYR A 177 -11.17 -11.29 9.87
N GLU A 178 -12.30 -11.81 10.34
CA GLU A 178 -12.48 -12.25 11.72
C GLU A 178 -11.55 -13.41 12.10
N ASP A 179 -11.31 -14.35 11.18
CA ASP A 179 -10.35 -15.42 11.42
C ASP A 179 -8.90 -14.94 11.34
N GLY A 180 -8.62 -13.96 10.46
CA GLY A 180 -7.33 -13.27 10.45
C GLY A 180 -7.02 -12.58 11.78
N LEU A 181 -8.01 -11.91 12.38
CA LEU A 181 -7.88 -11.29 13.72
C LEU A 181 -7.59 -12.31 14.83
N LYS A 182 -8.11 -13.53 14.72
CA LYS A 182 -7.82 -14.60 15.70
C LYS A 182 -6.43 -15.21 15.51
N ARG A 183 -5.89 -15.16 14.28
CA ARG A 183 -4.59 -15.75 13.90
C ARG A 183 -3.44 -14.77 13.99
N MET A 184 -3.70 -13.46 14.05
CA MET A 184 -2.64 -12.47 14.12
C MET A 184 -1.81 -12.66 15.40
N GLU A 185 -0.50 -12.47 15.26
CA GLU A 185 0.47 -12.53 16.34
C GLU A 185 0.52 -11.18 17.07
N PRO A 186 1.22 -11.10 18.22
CA PRO A 186 1.61 -9.82 18.78
C PRO A 186 2.42 -9.00 17.77
N VAL A 187 2.22 -7.69 17.79
CA VAL A 187 2.98 -6.77 16.95
C VAL A 187 4.45 -6.77 17.38
N LYS A 188 5.35 -6.96 16.41
CA LYS A 188 6.80 -7.04 16.59
C LYS A 188 7.44 -5.67 16.43
N ASN A 189 8.42 -5.36 17.28
CA ASN A 189 9.17 -4.12 17.16
C ASN A 189 10.26 -4.26 16.06
N ARG A 190 10.03 -3.63 14.91
CA ARG A 190 10.97 -3.64 13.76
C ARG A 190 12.35 -3.05 14.05
N ASN A 191 12.50 -2.30 15.14
CA ASN A 191 13.76 -1.67 15.52
C ASN A 191 14.50 -2.42 16.62
N GLU A 192 13.95 -3.52 17.15
CA GLU A 192 14.52 -4.24 18.30
C GLU A 192 15.93 -4.77 18.03
N ASN A 193 16.23 -5.16 16.79
CA ASN A 193 17.53 -5.74 16.39
C ASN A 193 18.38 -4.81 15.52
N ARG A 194 17.97 -3.56 15.28
CA ARG A 194 18.78 -2.63 14.49
C ARG A 194 19.94 -2.11 15.34
N PRO A 195 21.20 -2.20 14.87
CA PRO A 195 22.31 -1.53 15.54
C PRO A 195 22.04 -0.02 15.54
N VAL A 196 22.13 0.58 16.73
CA VAL A 196 22.02 2.02 16.96
C VAL A 196 23.14 2.81 16.31
#